data_AF-A0A832NC23-F1
#
_entry.id   AF-A0A832NC23-F1
#
_cell.length_a   1.000
_cell.length_b   1.000
_cell.length_c   1.000
_cell.angle_alpha   90.00
_cell.angle_beta   90.00
_cell.angle_gamma   90.00
#
_symmetry.space_group_name_H-M   'P 1'
#
loop_
_entity.id
_entity.type
_entity.pdbx_description
1 polymer ?
#
loop_
_entity_poly.entity_id
_entity_poly.type
_entity_poly.pdbx_seq_one_letter_code
_entity_poly.pdbx_strand_id
1 'polypeptide(L)'
;MGRQEGSGLRRICLAGYFGFGNLGDELMLRAEAELLREMGFAGELLVLFGPRGEPPQGVARANRWSVPDVVRALRGSDLLILGGGS
;
A
#
# COMPACT_ATOMS: atom_id res chain seq x y z
N MET A 1 -18.64 -27.08 13.84
CA MET A 1 -17.36 -26.74 13.17
C MET A 1 -17.70 -26.43 11.72
N GLY A 2 -17.65 -25.16 11.32
CA GLY A 2 -18.04 -24.75 9.97
C GLY A 2 -18.55 -23.32 9.89
N ARG A 3 -17.62 -22.36 9.92
CA ARG A 3 -17.79 -21.08 9.23
C ARG A 3 -16.59 -20.93 8.29
N GLN A 4 -16.84 -21.23 7.03
CA GLN A 4 -16.09 -20.66 5.92
C GLN A 4 -16.81 -19.35 5.59
N GLU A 5 -16.23 -18.21 5.95
CA GLU A 5 -16.65 -16.90 5.47
C GLU A 5 -15.44 -16.27 4.76
N GLY A 6 -15.39 -16.37 3.43
CA GLY A 6 -14.53 -15.50 2.62
C GLY A 6 -15.08 -14.07 2.68
N SER A 7 -14.30 -13.01 2.66
CA SER A 7 -13.00 -12.82 2.01
C SER A 7 -11.98 -12.23 2.99
N GLY A 8 -10.91 -12.97 3.31
CA GLY A 8 -9.74 -12.36 3.94
C GLY A 8 -9.25 -11.22 3.05
N LEU A 9 -8.92 -10.08 3.65
CA LEU A 9 -8.44 -8.89 2.96
C LEU A 9 -7.22 -9.28 2.10
N ARG A 10 -7.37 -9.24 0.76
CA ARG A 10 -6.37 -9.77 -0.18
C ARG A 10 -5.43 -8.71 -0.69
N ARG A 11 -5.90 -7.46 -0.82
CA ARG A 11 -5.06 -6.36 -1.27
C ARG A 11 -5.41 -5.04 -0.59
N ILE A 12 -4.36 -4.35 -0.11
CA ILE A 12 -4.43 -2.97 0.41
C ILE A 12 -3.72 -2.05 -0.59
N CYS A 13 -4.36 -0.96 -0.98
CA CYS A 13 -3.71 0.16 -1.67
C CYS A 13 -3.32 1.23 -0.65
N LEU A 14 -2.05 1.61 -0.59
CA LEU A 14 -1.54 2.79 0.11
C LEU A 14 -1.41 3.95 -0.86
N ALA A 15 -1.93 5.10 -0.50
CA ALA A 15 -1.76 6.34 -1.25
C ALA A 15 -1.31 7.46 -0.31
N GLY A 16 -0.25 8.17 -0.69
CA GLY A 16 0.35 9.24 0.09
C GLY A 16 1.47 9.92 -0.71
N TYR A 17 2.24 10.81 -0.08
CA TYR A 17 3.38 11.47 -0.72
C TYR A 17 4.64 10.58 -0.74
N PHE A 18 4.47 9.34 -1.17
CA PHE A 18 5.54 8.34 -1.20
C PHE A 18 6.30 8.35 -2.53
N GLY A 19 7.60 8.08 -2.47
CA GLY A 19 8.45 8.00 -3.65
C GLY A 19 8.87 9.35 -4.22
N PHE A 20 8.91 10.39 -3.38
CA PHE A 20 9.30 11.74 -3.74
C PHE A 20 10.62 12.21 -3.11
N GLY A 21 11.28 11.37 -2.31
CA GLY A 21 12.48 11.74 -1.58
C GLY A 21 12.22 12.51 -0.28
N ASN A 22 10.97 12.57 0.19
CA ASN A 22 10.67 13.07 1.53
C ASN A 22 10.92 11.95 2.54
N LEU A 23 11.96 12.11 3.35
CA LEU A 23 12.34 11.12 4.36
C LEU A 23 11.20 10.85 5.36
N GLY A 24 10.43 11.87 5.75
CA GLY A 24 9.32 11.71 6.68
C GLY A 24 8.24 10.78 6.13
N ASP A 25 7.79 11.03 4.90
CA ASP A 25 6.79 10.19 4.22
C ASP A 25 7.33 8.78 3.96
N GLU A 26 8.60 8.63 3.58
CA GLU A 26 9.21 7.32 3.36
C GLU A 26 9.31 6.50 4.66
N LEU A 27 9.55 7.15 5.80
CA LEU A 27 9.51 6.51 7.10
C LEU A 27 8.08 6.14 7.51
N MET A 28 7.09 6.99 7.23
CA MET A 28 5.69 6.65 7.47
C MET A 28 5.25 5.43 6.67
N LEU A 29 5.59 5.35 5.37
CA LEU A 29 5.31 4.17 4.54
C LEU A 29 5.93 2.89 5.13
N ARG A 30 7.16 2.97 5.64
CA ARG A 30 7.82 1.83 6.31
C ARG A 30 7.07 1.41 7.57
N ALA A 31 6.70 2.36 8.42
CA ALA A 31 5.97 2.09 9.65
C ALA A 31 4.58 1.47 9.38
N GLU A 32 3.85 2.00 8.38
CA GLU A 32 2.55 1.46 7.95
C GLU A 32 2.68 0.00 7.47
N ALA A 33 3.68 -0.28 6.63
CA ALA A 33 3.93 -1.63 6.12
C ALA A 33 4.35 -2.62 7.23
N GLU A 34 5.20 -2.18 8.16
CA GLU A 34 5.64 -2.98 9.30
C GLU A 34 4.48 -3.29 10.24
N LEU A 35 3.65 -2.31 10.57
CA LEU A 35 2.48 -2.49 11.43
C LEU A 35 1.48 -3.48 10.82
N LEU A 36 1.18 -3.37 9.52
CA LEU A 36 0.31 -4.33 8.84
C LEU A 36 0.87 -5.77 8.92
N ARG A 37 2.17 -5.93 8.74
CA ARG A 37 2.84 -7.23 8.87
C ARG A 37 2.76 -7.77 10.31
N GLU A 38 2.97 -6.93 11.31
CA GLU A 38 2.87 -7.30 12.73
C GLU A 38 1.44 -7.69 13.13
N MET A 39 0.43 -7.06 12.51
CA MET A 39 -0.97 -7.44 12.65
C MET A 39 -1.33 -8.77 11.96
N GLY A 40 -0.36 -9.41 11.29
CA GLY A 40 -0.56 -10.69 10.60
C GLY A 40 -1.21 -10.55 9.22
N PHE A 41 -1.16 -9.36 8.60
CA PHE A 41 -1.62 -9.21 7.22
C PHE A 41 -0.73 -10.03 6.27
N ALA A 42 -1.35 -10.96 5.55
CA ALA A 42 -0.69 -11.85 4.60
C ALA A 42 -1.09 -11.59 3.14
N GLY A 43 -1.85 -10.53 2.88
CA GLY A 43 -2.25 -10.12 1.54
C GLY A 43 -1.18 -9.27 0.83
N GLU A 44 -1.54 -8.73 -0.33
CA GLU A 44 -0.69 -7.83 -1.10
C GLU A 44 -0.82 -6.39 -0.60
N LEU A 45 0.33 -5.76 -0.35
CA LEU A 45 0.41 -4.33 -0.10
C LEU A 45 0.92 -3.63 -1.35
N LEU A 46 0.12 -2.74 -1.92
CA LEU A 46 0.43 -1.97 -3.12
C LEU A 46 0.47 -0.48 -2.79
N VAL A 47 1.51 0.24 -3.18
CA VAL A 47 1.61 1.69 -2.97
C VAL A 47 1.55 2.45 -4.30
N LEU A 48 0.78 3.55 -4.34
CA LEU A 48 0.90 4.56 -5.40
C LEU A 48 2.17 5.37 -5.17
N PHE A 49 3.19 5.14 -6.00
CA PHE A 49 4.56 5.61 -5.73
C PHE A 49 5.03 6.62 -6.77
N GLY A 50 5.81 7.61 -6.31
CA GLY A 50 6.54 8.57 -7.14
C GLY A 50 7.78 7.96 -7.83
N PRO A 51 8.66 8.79 -8.42
CA PRO A 51 9.74 8.33 -9.29
C PRO A 51 11.07 8.14 -8.55
N ARG A 52 11.12 8.46 -7.24
CA ARG A 52 12.33 8.46 -6.43
C ARG A 52 12.26 7.40 -5.34
N GLY A 53 13.38 6.76 -5.05
CA GLY A 53 13.48 5.75 -4.01
C GLY A 53 12.83 4.43 -4.41
N GLU A 54 12.70 3.53 -3.44
CA GLU A 54 12.00 2.26 -3.58
C GLU A 54 11.14 2.03 -2.33
N PRO A 55 9.98 1.38 -2.46
CA PRO A 55 9.12 1.08 -1.34
C PRO A 55 9.77 0.04 -0.40
N PRO A 56 9.21 -0.18 0.81
CA PRO A 56 9.67 -1.21 1.72
C PRO A 56 9.63 -2.60 1.07
N GLN A 57 10.50 -3.51 1.50
CA GLN A 57 10.54 -4.88 0.99
C GLN A 57 9.17 -5.56 1.17
N GLY A 58 8.69 -6.23 0.12
CA GLY A 58 7.39 -6.90 0.13
C GLY A 58 6.21 -5.99 -0.23
N VAL A 59 6.45 -4.71 -0.48
CA VAL A 59 5.44 -3.75 -0.95
C VAL A 59 5.58 -3.56 -2.46
N ALA A 60 4.51 -3.86 -3.21
CA ALA A 60 4.44 -3.59 -4.63
C ALA A 60 4.22 -2.10 -4.90
N ARG A 61 4.65 -1.59 -6.07
CA ARG A 61 4.40 -0.20 -6.48
C ARG A 61 3.64 -0.08 -7.78
N ALA A 62 2.73 0.89 -7.83
CA ALA A 62 2.07 1.34 -9.05
C ALA A 62 2.45 2.81 -9.33
N ASN A 63 2.55 3.17 -10.61
CA ASN A 63 2.87 4.53 -11.02
C ASN A 63 1.70 5.47 -10.70
N ARG A 64 1.89 6.41 -9.76
CA ARG A 64 0.83 7.33 -9.35
C ARG A 64 0.34 8.31 -10.44
N TRP A 65 1.13 8.52 -11.50
CA TRP A 65 0.77 9.43 -12.60
C TRP A 65 0.13 8.71 -13.78
N SER A 66 0.16 7.39 -13.79
CA SER A 66 -0.53 6.58 -14.78
C SER A 66 -1.97 6.39 -14.34
N VAL A 67 -2.91 7.14 -14.96
CA VAL A 67 -4.35 7.01 -14.67
C VAL A 67 -4.82 5.55 -14.76
N PRO A 68 -4.43 4.75 -15.78
CA PRO A 68 -4.79 3.33 -15.82
C PRO A 68 -4.27 2.53 -14.63
N ASP A 69 -3.04 2.78 -14.17
CA ASP A 69 -2.46 2.05 -13.04
C ASP A 69 -3.09 2.45 -11.72
N VAL A 70 -3.38 3.75 -11.53
CA VAL A 70 -4.13 4.26 -10.38
C VAL A 70 -5.52 3.61 -10.34
N VAL A 71 -6.26 3.64 -11.45
CA VAL A 71 -7.61 3.02 -11.49
C VAL A 71 -7.54 1.52 -11.22
N ARG A 72 -6.54 0.81 -11.77
CA ARG A 72 -6.33 -0.63 -11.52
C ARG A 72 -5.98 -0.91 -10.07
N ALA A 73 -5.10 -0.11 -9.46
CA ALA A 73 -4.71 -0.22 -8.07
C ALA A 73 -5.92 -0.03 -7.15
N LEU A 74 -6.70 1.04 -7.37
CA LEU A 74 -7.86 1.36 -6.56
C LEU A 74 -8.99 0.33 -6.70
N ARG A 75 -9.33 -0.08 -7.93
CA ARG A 75 -10.41 -1.05 -8.17
C ARG A 75 -10.06 -2.47 -7.77
N GLY A 76 -8.76 -2.79 -7.71
CA GLY A 76 -8.27 -4.11 -7.36
C GLY A 76 -8.01 -4.33 -5.87
N SER A 77 -8.22 -3.30 -5.04
CA SER A 77 -7.96 -3.35 -3.60
C SER A 77 -9.25 -3.47 -2.79
N ASP A 78 -9.18 -4.22 -1.70
CA ASP A 78 -10.27 -4.37 -0.72
C ASP A 78 -10.29 -3.19 0.27
N LEU A 79 -9.12 -2.57 0.48
CA LEU A 79 -8.94 -1.42 1.37
C LEU A 79 -8.00 -0.39 0.73
N LEU A 80 -8.37 0.87 0.89
CA LEU A 80 -7.53 2.02 0.57
C LEU A 80 -7.14 2.71 1.88
N ILE A 81 -5.84 2.89 2.09
CA ILE A 81 -5.30 3.70 3.18
C ILE A 81 -4.69 4.95 2.55
N LEU A 82 -5.21 6.10 2.98
CA LEU A 82 -4.66 7.42 2.64
C LEU A 82 -3.68 7.80 3.75
N GLY A 83 -2.40 7.55 3.50
CA GLY A 83 -1.30 7.79 4.43
C GLY A 83 -0.47 9.02 4.07
N GLY A 84 0.67 9.16 4.76
CA GLY A 84 1.60 10.29 4.64
C GLY A 84 1.56 11.25 5.81
N GLY A 85 2.52 12.17 5.85
CA GLY A 85 2.67 13.21 6.86
C GLY A 85 2.82 14.58 6.20
N SER A 86 2.09 15.58 6.70
CA SER A 86 2.14 16.96 6.20
C SER A 86 3.49 17.63 6.38
#